data_AF-A0A536HBF8-F1
#
_entry.id   AF-A0A536HBF8-F1
#
_cell.length_a   1.000
_cell.length_b   1.000
_cell.length_c   1.000
_cell.angle_alpha   90.00
_cell.angle_beta   90.00
_cell.angle_gamma   90.00
#
_symmetry.space_group_name_H-M   'P 1'
#
loop_
_entity.id
_entity.type
_entity.pdbx_description
1 polymer ?
#
loop_
_entity_poly.entity_id
_entity_poly.type
_entity_poly.pdbx_seq_one_letter_code
_entity_poly.pdbx_strand_id
1 'polypeptide(L)'
;LKALADPTRLRILSLLSRHEGEVCVFEIVESFTLEQPTISHHLRILRDAGLVDCRKKGLWAYYYVRRETLTRAQEVINGLVD
;
A
#
# COMPACT_ATOMS: atom_id res chain seq x y z
N LEU A 1 -7.21 -11.30 -3.81
CA LEU A 1 -7.20 -10.75 -5.18
C LEU A 1 -7.88 -9.38 -5.32
N LYS A 2 -9.11 -9.15 -4.80
CA LYS A 2 -9.81 -7.84 -4.94
C LYS A 2 -8.94 -6.62 -4.57
N ALA A 3 -8.16 -6.69 -3.50
CA ALA A 3 -7.27 -5.60 -3.09
C ALA A 3 -6.13 -5.30 -4.10
N LEU A 4 -5.72 -6.28 -4.92
CA LEU A 4 -4.67 -6.11 -5.93
C LEU A 4 -5.21 -5.80 -7.34
N ALA A 5 -6.53 -5.86 -7.54
CA ALA A 5 -7.16 -5.70 -8.85
C ALA A 5 -7.32 -4.24 -9.32
N ASP A 6 -6.76 -3.27 -8.60
CA ASP A 6 -6.93 -1.85 -8.86
C ASP A 6 -5.57 -1.19 -9.06
N PRO A 7 -5.40 -0.43 -10.16
CA PRO A 7 -4.10 0.12 -10.53
C PRO A 7 -3.60 1.16 -9.52
N THR A 8 -4.47 1.92 -8.87
CA THR A 8 -4.09 2.87 -7.83
C THR A 8 -3.53 2.13 -6.62
N ARG A 9 -4.16 1.03 -6.20
CA ARG A 9 -3.65 0.20 -5.10
C ARG A 9 -2.31 -0.45 -5.42
N LEU A 10 -2.12 -0.94 -6.64
CA LEU A 10 -0.83 -1.48 -7.08
C LEU A 10 0.26 -0.41 -7.09
N ARG A 11 -0.06 0.81 -7.52
CA ARG A 11 0.88 1.94 -7.51
C ARG A 11 1.23 2.40 -6.10
N ILE A 12 0.28 2.39 -5.17
CA ILE A 12 0.55 2.64 -3.73
C ILE A 12 1.49 1.57 -3.17
N LEU A 13 1.24 0.29 -3.43
CA LEU A 13 2.12 -0.80 -2.99
C LEU A 13 3.53 -0.67 -3.59
N SER A 14 3.62 -0.36 -4.88
CA SER A 14 4.89 -0.11 -5.56
C SER A 14 5.65 1.04 -4.91
N LEU A 15 5.00 2.18 -4.67
CA LEU A 15 5.57 3.31 -3.95
C LEU A 15 6.11 2.86 -2.60
N LEU A 16 5.28 2.30 -1.74
CA LEU A 16 5.68 1.93 -0.37
C LEU A 16 6.76 0.85 -0.35
N SER A 17 6.78 -0.09 -1.31
CA SER A 17 7.79 -1.16 -1.38
C SER A 17 9.21 -0.66 -1.67
N ARG A 18 9.34 0.50 -2.33
CA ARG A 18 10.62 1.13 -2.66
C ARG A 18 11.25 1.88 -1.49
N HIS A 19 10.49 2.11 -0.42
CA HIS A 19 11.01 2.70 0.82
C HIS A 19 11.37 1.60 1.82
N GLU A 20 12.51 1.76 2.50
CA GLU A 20 12.91 0.84 3.58
C GLU A 20 12.09 1.05 4.87
N GLY A 21 11.49 2.23 5.03
CA GLY A 21 10.71 2.63 6.20
C GLY A 21 9.26 3.02 5.90
N GLU A 22 8.69 3.82 6.80
CA GLU A 22 7.31 4.31 6.71
C GLU A 22 7.24 5.63 5.94
N VAL A 23 6.19 5.84 5.14
CA VAL A 23 5.97 7.05 4.34
C VAL A 23 4.77 7.82 4.88
N CYS A 24 4.88 9.14 5.03
CA CYS A 24 3.76 9.96 5.52
C CYS A 24 2.59 9.94 4.53
N VAL A 25 1.36 9.92 5.03
CA VAL A 25 0.15 9.97 4.20
C VAL A 25 0.13 11.20 3.26
N PHE A 26 0.71 12.32 3.69
CA PHE A 26 0.82 13.51 2.86
C PHE A 26 1.69 13.27 1.62
N GLU A 27 2.88 12.68 1.80
CA GLU A 27 3.80 12.33 0.70
C GLU A 27 3.17 11.29 -0.24
N ILE A 28 2.39 10.36 0.31
CA ILE A 28 1.64 9.40 -0.50
C ILE A 28 0.62 10.13 -1.36
N VAL A 29 -0.15 11.07 -0.81
CA VAL A 29 -1.15 11.84 -1.58
C VAL A 29 -0.50 12.66 -2.68
N GLU A 30 0.62 13.35 -2.40
CA GLU A 30 1.36 14.16 -3.39
C GLU A 30 1.89 13.35 -4.58
N SER A 31 2.02 12.03 -4.43
CA SER A 31 2.48 11.12 -5.49
C SER A 31 1.39 10.77 -6.52
N PHE A 32 0.15 11.27 -6.34
CA PHE A 32 -1.01 10.97 -7.17
C PHE A 32 -1.77 12.25 -7.54
N THR A 33 -2.52 12.18 -8.64
CA THR A 33 -3.46 13.22 -9.06
C THR A 33 -4.84 13.05 -8.40
N LEU A 34 -4.89 12.38 -7.25
CA LEU A 34 -6.12 12.00 -6.56
C LEU A 34 -6.19 12.68 -5.20
N GLU A 35 -7.40 13.07 -4.81
CA GLU A 35 -7.65 13.69 -3.51
C GLU A 35 -7.39 12.74 -2.34
N GLN A 36 -7.02 13.32 -1.20
CA GLN A 36 -6.70 12.57 0.02
C GLN A 36 -7.78 11.57 0.47
N PRO A 37 -9.10 11.85 0.40
CA PRO A 37 -10.13 10.87 0.77
C PRO A 37 -10.07 9.60 -0.08
N THR A 38 -9.77 9.73 -1.38
CA THR A 38 -9.64 8.62 -2.31
C THR A 38 -8.42 7.78 -1.96
N ILE A 39 -7.26 8.40 -1.75
CA ILE A 39 -6.04 7.70 -1.32
C ILE A 39 -6.24 7.00 0.02
N SER A 40 -6.90 7.66 0.97
CA SER A 40 -7.22 7.07 2.29
C SER A 40 -8.13 5.84 2.17
N HIS A 41 -9.09 5.87 1.24
CA HIS A 41 -9.93 4.72 0.95
C HIS A 41 -9.12 3.53 0.42
N HIS A 42 -8.22 3.77 -0.54
CA HIS A 42 -7.33 2.73 -1.07
C HIS A 42 -6.40 2.16 0.01
N LEU A 43 -5.82 3.02 0.85
CA LEU A 43 -4.95 2.61 1.97
C LEU A 43 -5.71 1.76 2.99
N ARG A 44 -6.97 2.09 3.30
CA ARG A 44 -7.81 1.24 4.16
C ARG A 44 -8.02 -0.14 3.56
N ILE A 45 -8.38 -0.24 2.27
CA ILE A 45 -8.56 -1.54 1.60
C ILE A 45 -7.28 -2.38 1.65
N LEU A 46 -6.12 -1.76 1.40
CA LEU A 46 -4.83 -2.45 1.45
C LEU A 46 -4.49 -2.91 2.88
N ARG A 47 -4.84 -2.12 3.90
CA ARG A 47 -4.65 -2.47 5.31
C ARG A 47 -5.57 -3.61 5.74
N ASP A 48 -6.83 -3.55 5.35
CA ASP A 48 -7.81 -4.61 5.64
C ASP A 48 -7.41 -5.93 4.95
N ALA A 49 -6.72 -5.85 3.82
CA ALA A 49 -6.11 -6.99 3.13
C ALA A 49 -4.77 -7.46 3.73
N GLY A 50 -4.25 -6.78 4.75
CA GLY A 50 -2.98 -7.10 5.40
C GLY A 50 -1.72 -6.79 4.58
N LEU A 51 -1.83 -6.07 3.45
CA LEU A 51 -0.71 -5.79 2.55
C LEU A 51 0.12 -4.58 3.02
N VAL A 52 -0.53 -3.64 3.69
CA VAL A 52 0.11 -2.47 4.31
C VAL A 52 -0.36 -2.35 5.75
N ASP A 53 0.35 -1.54 6.52
CA ASP A 53 -0.05 -1.16 7.86
C ASP A 53 0.34 0.31 8.10
N CYS A 54 -0.09 0.89 9.22
CA CYS A 54 0.21 2.28 9.53
C CYS A 54 0.50 2.53 11.00
N ARG A 55 1.34 3.53 11.26
CA ARG A 55 1.57 4.08 12.60
C ARG A 55 1.26 5.57 12.61
N LYS A 56 0.70 6.03 13.72
CA LYS A 56 0.47 7.45 13.96
C LYS A 56 1.68 8.05 14.67
N LYS A 57 2.22 9.15 14.13
CA LYS A 57 3.27 9.94 14.78
C LYS A 57 2.79 11.40 14.82
N GLY A 58 2.42 11.86 16.01
CA GLY A 58 1.76 13.15 16.19
C GLY A 58 0.42 13.21 15.47
N LEU A 59 0.25 14.18 14.58
CA LEU A 59 -0.98 14.37 13.79
C LEU A 59 -1.04 13.49 12.53
N TRP A 60 0.09 12.91 12.12
CA TRP A 60 0.23 12.27 10.82
C TRP A 60 0.22 10.75 10.92
N ALA A 61 -0.35 10.12 9.89
CA ALA A 61 -0.29 8.67 9.70
C ALA A 61 0.84 8.34 8.71
N TYR A 62 1.62 7.33 9.05
CA TYR A 62 2.74 6.83 8.24
C TYR A 62 2.44 5.39 7.85
N TYR A 63 2.52 5.08 6.57
CA TYR A 63 2.20 3.76 6.01
C TYR A 63 3.45 3.02 5.59
N TYR A 64 3.42 1.69 5.70
CA TYR A 64 4.50 0.80 5.28
C TYR A 64 3.93 -0.51 4.75
N VAL A 65 4.68 -1.20 3.90
CA VAL A 65 4.32 -2.53 3.40
C VAL A 65 4.55 -3.58 4.48
N ARG A 66 3.62 -4.53 4.61
CA ARG A 66 3.87 -5.78 5.33
C ARG A 66 4.64 -6.73 4.43
N ARG A 67 5.99 -6.64 4.48
CA ARG A 67 6.90 -7.32 3.55
C ARG A 67 6.63 -8.83 3.46
N GLU A 68 6.45 -9.51 4.59
CA GLU A 68 6.13 -10.94 4.62
C GLU A 68 4.84 -11.27 3.82
N THR A 69 3.78 -10.49 4.01
CA THR A 69 2.52 -10.67 3.28
C THR A 69 2.68 -10.39 1.79
N LEU A 70 3.46 -9.37 1.42
CA LEU A 70 3.72 -9.04 0.03
C LEU A 70 4.55 -10.13 -0.67
N THR A 71 5.57 -10.68 0.00
CA THR A 71 6.36 -11.81 -0.51
C THR A 71 5.50 -13.03 -0.77
N ARG A 72 4.64 -13.42 0.18
CA ARG A 72 3.69 -14.53 -0.03
C ARG A 72 2.74 -14.28 -1.21
N ALA A 73 2.24 -13.05 -1.36
CA ALA A 73 1.40 -12.69 -2.48
C ALA A 73 2.16 -12.81 -3.82
N GLN A 74 3.43 -12.41 -3.85
CA GLN A 74 4.29 -12.55 -5.02
C GLN A 74 4.55 -14.02 -5.38
N GLU A 75 4.84 -14.87 -4.40
CA GLU A 75 5.03 -16.32 -4.60
C GLU A 75 3.79 -16.97 -5.24
N VAL A 76 2.59 -16.66 -4.72
CA VAL A 76 1.33 -17.16 -5.27
C VAL A 76 1.11 -16.65 -6.70
N ILE A 77 1.38 -15.36 -6.96
CA ILE A 77 1.22 -14.80 -8.31
C ILE A 77 2.18 -15.45 -9.30
N ASN A 78 3.46 -15.60 -8.93
CA ASN A 78 4.45 -16.23 -9.79
C ASN A 78 4.08 -17.68 -10.12
N GLY A 79 3.60 -18.46 -9.14
CA GLY A 79 3.14 -19.83 -9.38
C GLY A 79 1.84 -19.96 -10.20
N LEU A 80 1.19 -18.85 -10.59
CA LEU A 80 0.04 -18.84 -11.51
C LEU A 80 0.43 -18.52 -12.96
N VAL A 81 1.63 -17.96 -13.17
CA VAL A 81 2.17 -17.64 -14.51
C VAL A 81 3.15 -18.69 -15.02
N ASP A 82 3.49 -19.67 -14.18
CA ASP A 82 4.19 -20.91 -14.52
C ASP A 82 3.19 -22.01 -14.92
#